data_AF-A0A224XU42-F1
#
_entry.id   AF-A0A224XU42-F1
#
_cell.length_a   1.000
_cell.length_b   1.000
_cell.length_c   1.000
_cell.angle_alpha   90.00
_cell.angle_beta   90.00
_cell.angle_gamma   90.00
#
_symmetry.space_group_name_H-M   'P 1'
#
loop_
_entity.id
_entity.type
_entity.pdbx_description
1 polymer ?
#
loop_
_entity_poly.entity_id
_entity_poly.type
_entity_poly.pdbx_seq_one_letter_code
_entity_poly.pdbx_strand_id
1 'polypeptide(L)'
;AGNVEENKFLIMKMVEEGKTFKTANPIRLYKSINNIAPGAEVKKLRNGNVLIKVTSKVNFENLLQLKLYNNENVHIEPHRSLNVSKGVISSYDLLYCEEEEIKEELTAQGVIEVKRIVTKKNGVETPTPAVLLTFDTPILPKKVKVGYLSLGVRHYIPNPLRCFNCLKYAHTAVNCNSEHPICGLCSLARHGGECESPLKCVNCSESHAAWSRDCRVYRDERKIKEIMTKEKLTYAQAKRRILHTHISEEVSYAQATRATTEREQSFENVLGRLLTAIE
;
A
#
# COMPACT_ATOMS: atom_id res chain seq x y z
N ALA A 1 -14.28 -2.48 28.53
CA ALA A 1 -13.63 -2.51 27.21
C ALA A 1 -13.16 -1.11 26.91
N GLY A 2 -11.83 -0.86 26.87
CA GLY A 2 -11.32 0.46 26.54
C GLY A 2 -11.75 0.83 25.12
N ASN A 3 -12.34 2.01 24.94
CA ASN A 3 -12.61 2.59 23.62
C ASN A 3 -11.27 2.74 22.90
N VAL A 4 -10.88 1.74 22.10
CA VAL A 4 -9.81 1.91 21.13
C VAL A 4 -10.38 2.86 20.08
N GLU A 5 -9.87 4.09 20.03
CA GLU A 5 -10.23 5.04 18.98
C GLU A 5 -9.90 4.42 17.62
N GLU A 6 -10.94 3.98 16.91
CA GLU A 6 -10.78 3.40 15.60
C GLU A 6 -10.71 4.51 14.55
N ASN A 7 -9.55 4.62 13.89
CA ASN A 7 -9.42 5.46 12.71
C ASN A 7 -10.38 4.96 11.62
N LYS A 8 -11.34 5.81 11.24
CA LYS A 8 -12.22 5.62 10.08
C LYS A 8 -11.86 6.61 8.99
N PHE A 9 -12.00 6.17 7.75
CA PHE A 9 -11.60 6.89 6.56
C PHE A 9 -12.80 7.09 5.63
N LEU A 10 -12.96 8.30 5.12
CA LEU A 10 -13.99 8.68 4.17
C LEU A 10 -13.33 9.24 2.91
N ILE A 11 -13.98 9.08 1.77
CA ILE A 11 -13.60 9.74 0.53
C ILE A 11 -14.72 10.68 0.10
N MET A 12 -14.39 11.94 -0.09
CA MET A 12 -15.27 12.98 -0.61
C MET A 12 -14.95 13.22 -2.09
N LYS A 13 -16.00 13.18 -2.91
CA LYS A 13 -15.96 13.32 -4.38
C LYS A 13 -16.97 14.39 -4.82
N MET A 14 -16.68 15.08 -5.92
CA MET A 14 -17.71 15.85 -6.62
C MET A 14 -18.67 14.88 -7.32
N VAL A 15 -19.96 15.20 -7.33
CA VAL A 15 -20.98 14.39 -8.03
C VAL A 15 -20.91 14.61 -9.54
N GLU A 16 -20.65 15.85 -9.96
CA GLU A 16 -20.58 16.21 -11.38
C GLU A 16 -19.34 15.59 -12.04
N GLU A 17 -19.56 14.92 -13.17
CA GLU A 17 -18.50 14.24 -13.91
C GLU A 17 -17.44 15.22 -14.40
N GLY A 18 -16.16 14.84 -14.28
CA GLY A 18 -15.03 15.71 -14.65
C GLY A 18 -14.66 16.78 -13.60
N LYS A 19 -15.56 17.14 -12.68
CA LYS A 19 -15.23 18.04 -11.58
C LYS A 19 -14.48 17.33 -10.45
N THR A 20 -13.55 18.05 -9.83
CA THR A 20 -12.73 17.54 -8.73
C THR A 20 -12.33 18.68 -7.79
N PHE A 21 -11.80 18.36 -6.61
CA PHE A 21 -11.24 19.35 -5.69
C PHE A 21 -9.81 19.81 -6.08
N LYS A 22 -9.35 19.57 -7.32
CA LYS A 22 -7.99 19.98 -7.76
C LYS A 22 -7.76 21.47 -7.56
N THR A 23 -8.72 22.30 -7.95
CA THR A 23 -8.70 23.76 -7.87
C THR A 23 -9.45 24.31 -6.64
N ALA A 24 -9.94 23.45 -5.74
CA ALA A 24 -10.66 23.90 -4.55
C ALA A 24 -9.75 24.70 -3.60
N ASN A 25 -10.28 25.79 -3.03
CA ASN A 25 -9.56 26.59 -2.04
C ASN A 25 -9.30 25.75 -0.77
N PRO A 26 -8.04 25.54 -0.38
CA PRO A 26 -7.70 24.61 0.70
C PRO A 26 -8.20 25.08 2.07
N ILE A 27 -8.26 26.39 2.31
CA ILE A 27 -8.72 26.96 3.59
C ILE A 27 -10.23 26.75 3.73
N ARG A 28 -11.00 27.05 2.69
CA ARG A 28 -12.47 26.88 2.71
C ARG A 28 -12.84 25.40 2.85
N LEU A 29 -12.21 24.54 2.05
CA LEU A 29 -12.42 23.10 2.12
C LEU A 29 -12.15 22.54 3.51
N TYR A 30 -11.00 22.90 4.09
CA TYR A 30 -10.64 22.45 5.43
C TYR A 30 -11.61 22.97 6.50
N LYS A 31 -11.97 24.27 6.47
CA LYS A 31 -12.93 24.85 7.44
C LYS A 31 -14.30 24.19 7.36
N SER A 32 -14.83 23.96 6.15
CA SER A 32 -16.12 23.28 5.97
C SER A 32 -16.12 21.88 6.58
N ILE A 33 -15.07 21.09 6.36
CA ILE A 33 -14.94 19.75 6.93
C ILE A 33 -14.75 19.83 8.46
N ASN A 34 -13.89 20.72 8.94
CA ASN A 34 -13.60 20.85 10.37
C ASN A 34 -14.80 21.36 11.19
N ASN A 35 -15.71 22.15 10.59
CA ASN A 35 -16.95 22.56 11.25
C ASN A 35 -17.90 21.37 11.50
N ILE A 36 -17.87 20.36 10.63
CA ILE A 36 -18.71 19.16 10.74
C ILE A 36 -18.02 18.08 11.59
N ALA A 37 -16.72 17.94 11.40
CA ALA A 37 -15.87 16.95 12.04
C ALA A 37 -14.60 17.63 12.60
N PRO A 38 -14.69 18.27 13.77
CA PRO A 38 -13.54 18.88 14.42
C PRO A 38 -12.41 17.85 14.64
N GLY A 39 -11.18 18.23 14.28
CA GLY A 39 -10.00 17.36 14.43
C GLY A 39 -9.83 16.31 13.33
N ALA A 40 -10.64 16.35 12.27
CA ALA A 40 -10.45 15.48 11.12
C ALA A 40 -9.13 15.78 10.38
N GLU A 41 -8.38 14.74 10.02
CA GLU A 41 -7.24 14.89 9.13
C GLU A 41 -7.73 14.87 7.67
N VAL A 42 -7.41 15.93 6.92
CA VAL A 42 -7.88 16.12 5.54
C VAL A 42 -6.70 16.09 4.57
N LYS A 43 -6.80 15.28 3.53
CA LYS A 43 -5.76 15.14 2.49
C LYS A 43 -6.35 15.09 1.10
N LYS A 44 -5.95 16.04 0.24
CA LYS A 44 -6.26 15.99 -1.19
C LYS A 44 -5.42 14.89 -1.88
N LEU A 45 -6.09 14.04 -2.66
CA LEU A 45 -5.48 12.96 -3.44
C LEU A 45 -5.10 13.45 -4.84
N ARG A 46 -4.24 12.68 -5.52
CA ARG A 46 -3.76 13.01 -6.89
C ARG A 46 -4.87 13.05 -7.93
N ASN A 47 -5.90 12.23 -7.77
CA ASN A 47 -7.08 12.24 -8.63
C ASN A 47 -8.00 13.46 -8.38
N GLY A 48 -7.71 14.27 -7.36
CA GLY A 48 -8.51 15.44 -7.01
C GLY A 48 -9.61 15.18 -5.99
N ASN A 49 -9.78 13.94 -5.50
CA ASN A 49 -10.70 13.65 -4.41
C ASN A 49 -10.08 14.02 -3.05
N VAL A 50 -10.90 14.06 -2.00
CA VAL A 50 -10.45 14.42 -0.65
C VAL A 50 -10.61 13.21 0.27
N LEU A 51 -9.50 12.74 0.84
CA LEU A 51 -9.48 11.73 1.89
C LEU A 51 -9.65 12.43 3.23
N ILE A 52 -10.56 11.92 4.06
CA ILE A 52 -10.84 12.44 5.40
C ILE A 52 -10.67 11.29 6.39
N LYS A 53 -9.89 11.50 7.44
CA LYS A 53 -9.71 10.55 8.55
C LYS A 53 -10.31 11.14 9.82
N VAL A 54 -11.09 10.34 10.52
CA VAL A 54 -11.76 10.69 11.78
C VAL A 54 -11.62 9.55 12.78
N THR A 55 -11.65 9.88 14.07
CA THR A 55 -11.67 8.91 15.18
C THR A 55 -13.06 8.81 15.84
N SER A 56 -13.87 9.86 15.74
CA SER A 56 -15.24 9.90 16.28
C SER A 56 -16.24 9.29 15.32
N LYS A 57 -17.05 8.34 15.83
CA LYS A 57 -18.19 7.75 15.11
C LYS A 57 -19.22 8.81 14.72
N VAL A 58 -19.50 9.77 15.60
CA VAL A 58 -20.43 10.86 15.34
C VAL A 58 -19.94 11.74 14.18
N ASN A 59 -18.64 12.09 14.17
CA ASN A 59 -18.05 12.86 13.07
C ASN A 59 -18.11 12.09 11.74
N PHE A 60 -17.90 10.77 11.78
CA PHE A 60 -18.01 9.92 10.61
C PHE A 60 -19.43 9.93 10.04
N GLU A 61 -20.45 9.74 10.89
CA GLU A 61 -21.86 9.76 10.50
C GLU A 61 -22.31 11.12 9.97
N ASN A 62 -21.90 12.22 10.62
CA ASN A 62 -22.21 13.57 10.19
C ASN A 62 -21.63 13.89 8.80
N LEU A 63 -20.39 13.46 8.52
CA LEU A 63 -19.77 13.67 7.21
C LEU A 63 -20.47 12.88 6.10
N LEU A 64 -21.01 11.69 6.38
CA LEU A 64 -21.79 10.94 5.40
C LEU A 64 -23.08 11.66 4.97
N GLN A 65 -23.60 12.56 5.81
CA GLN A 65 -24.78 13.37 5.48
C GLN A 65 -24.46 14.62 4.65
N LEU A 66 -23.17 14.97 4.45
CA LEU A 66 -22.78 16.14 3.69
C LEU A 66 -23.01 15.93 2.18
N LYS A 67 -23.98 16.65 1.63
CA LYS A 67 -24.34 16.59 0.19
C LYS A 67 -23.92 17.81 -0.62
N LEU A 68 -23.57 18.92 0.04
CA LEU A 68 -23.27 20.19 -0.63
C LEU A 68 -21.99 20.82 -0.06
N TYR A 69 -21.11 21.27 -0.95
CA TYR A 69 -19.92 22.05 -0.61
C TYR A 69 -19.82 23.23 -1.57
N ASN A 70 -19.84 24.47 -1.04
CA ASN A 70 -19.70 25.69 -1.84
C ASN A 70 -20.65 25.73 -3.05
N ASN A 71 -21.92 25.37 -2.83
CA ASN A 71 -22.98 25.25 -3.83
C ASN A 71 -22.76 24.16 -4.91
N GLU A 72 -21.81 23.25 -4.72
CA GLU A 72 -21.61 22.09 -5.57
C GLU A 72 -22.01 20.80 -4.85
N ASN A 73 -22.63 19.88 -5.58
CA ASN A 73 -23.02 18.58 -5.05
C ASN A 73 -21.80 17.69 -4.83
N VAL A 74 -21.73 17.11 -3.64
CA VAL A 74 -20.65 16.23 -3.20
C VAL A 74 -21.23 14.91 -2.70
N HIS A 75 -20.45 13.85 -2.86
CA HIS A 75 -20.75 12.53 -2.33
C HIS A 75 -19.61 12.10 -1.41
N ILE A 76 -19.96 11.72 -0.19
CA ILE A 76 -19.03 11.20 0.80
C ILE A 76 -19.38 9.76 1.10
N GLU A 77 -18.39 8.88 1.01
CA GLU A 77 -18.57 7.45 1.29
C GLU A 77 -17.40 6.89 2.11
N PRO A 78 -17.60 5.77 2.84
CA PRO A 78 -16.52 5.06 3.51
C PRO A 78 -15.42 4.65 2.52
N HIS A 79 -14.16 4.85 2.89
CA HIS A 79 -13.05 4.46 2.04
C HIS A 79 -12.92 2.93 1.97
N ARG A 80 -13.29 2.36 0.82
CA ARG A 80 -13.40 0.91 0.54
C ARG A 80 -12.25 0.01 1.01
N SER A 81 -11.01 0.51 1.04
CA SER A 81 -9.83 -0.32 1.38
C SER A 81 -9.14 0.06 2.70
N LEU A 82 -9.45 1.24 3.26
CA LEU A 82 -8.77 1.72 4.48
C LEU A 82 -9.56 1.37 5.73
N ASN A 83 -10.88 1.20 5.60
CA ASN A 83 -11.75 0.76 6.68
C ASN A 83 -11.83 -0.77 6.84
N VAL A 84 -11.19 -1.53 5.95
CA VAL A 84 -11.21 -2.99 5.97
C VAL A 84 -9.82 -3.55 6.24
N SER A 85 -9.78 -4.79 6.71
CA SER A 85 -8.57 -5.59 6.84
C SER A 85 -8.78 -6.94 6.18
N LYS A 86 -7.70 -7.51 5.64
CA LYS A 86 -7.74 -8.79 4.94
C LYS A 86 -6.82 -9.79 5.63
N GLY A 87 -7.39 -10.93 5.99
CA GLY A 87 -6.71 -11.99 6.73
C GLY A 87 -6.79 -13.31 5.99
N VAL A 88 -5.83 -14.20 6.24
CA VAL A 88 -5.84 -15.58 5.76
C VAL A 88 -5.90 -16.51 6.96
N ILE A 89 -6.91 -17.37 6.96
CA ILE A 89 -6.99 -18.56 7.82
C ILE A 89 -6.68 -19.80 6.98
N SER A 90 -6.26 -20.88 7.63
CA SER A 90 -5.96 -22.12 6.94
C SER A 90 -6.31 -23.32 7.82
N SER A 91 -7.14 -24.22 7.32
CA SER A 91 -7.34 -25.57 7.86
C SER A 91 -7.77 -26.51 6.74
N TYR A 92 -7.36 -27.78 6.82
CA TYR A 92 -7.83 -28.80 5.87
C TYR A 92 -9.33 -29.05 5.99
N ASP A 93 -9.91 -28.89 7.19
CA ASP A 93 -11.36 -29.03 7.41
C ASP A 93 -12.17 -28.05 6.57
N LEU A 94 -11.62 -26.85 6.32
CA LEU A 94 -12.27 -25.83 5.50
C LEU A 94 -12.37 -26.24 4.04
N LEU A 95 -11.69 -27.30 3.56
CA LEU A 95 -11.86 -27.80 2.19
C LEU A 95 -13.26 -28.39 1.96
N TYR A 96 -13.95 -28.76 3.03
CA TYR A 96 -15.29 -29.35 2.99
C TYR A 96 -16.42 -28.35 3.26
N CYS A 97 -16.09 -27.06 3.38
CA CYS A 97 -17.06 -25.99 3.62
C CYS A 97 -17.16 -25.08 2.38
N GLU A 98 -18.35 -24.62 2.05
CA GLU A 98 -18.54 -23.62 0.99
C GLU A 98 -18.18 -22.20 1.50
N GLU A 99 -17.86 -21.28 0.59
CA GLU A 99 -17.47 -19.91 0.97
C GLU A 99 -18.62 -19.17 1.67
N GLU A 100 -19.86 -19.38 1.21
CA GLU A 100 -21.08 -18.83 1.78
C GLU A 100 -21.31 -19.33 3.22
N GLU A 101 -21.14 -20.63 3.48
CA GLU A 101 -21.28 -21.22 4.81
C GLU A 101 -20.26 -20.62 5.80
N ILE A 102 -18.99 -20.51 5.38
CA ILE A 102 -17.94 -19.86 6.19
C ILE A 102 -18.30 -18.39 6.45
N LYS A 103 -18.85 -17.70 5.45
CA LYS A 103 -19.22 -16.28 5.57
C LYS A 103 -20.37 -16.10 6.57
N GLU A 104 -21.41 -16.92 6.50
CA GLU A 104 -22.53 -16.87 7.43
C GLU A 104 -22.06 -17.08 8.88
N GLU A 105 -21.27 -18.13 9.12
CA GLU A 105 -20.69 -18.43 10.45
C GLU A 105 -19.81 -17.28 10.99
N LEU A 106 -19.05 -16.61 10.12
CA LEU A 106 -18.12 -15.56 10.51
C LEU A 106 -18.70 -14.13 10.48
N THR A 107 -19.95 -13.95 10.06
CA THR A 107 -20.57 -12.62 9.95
C THR A 107 -20.62 -11.92 11.32
N ALA A 108 -20.95 -12.65 12.39
CA ALA A 108 -20.96 -12.11 13.76
C ALA A 108 -19.56 -11.69 14.27
N GLN A 109 -18.50 -12.14 13.60
CA GLN A 109 -17.11 -11.78 13.89
C GLN A 109 -16.58 -10.69 12.94
N GLY A 110 -17.45 -10.01 12.19
CA GLY A 110 -17.12 -8.87 11.34
C GLY A 110 -16.60 -9.23 9.94
N VAL A 111 -16.76 -10.48 9.49
CA VAL A 111 -16.38 -10.88 8.13
C VAL A 111 -17.47 -10.48 7.14
N ILE A 112 -17.08 -9.78 6.07
CA ILE A 112 -17.99 -9.29 5.00
C ILE A 112 -17.76 -9.96 3.65
N GLU A 113 -16.60 -10.60 3.45
CA GLU A 113 -16.24 -11.30 2.22
C GLU A 113 -15.37 -12.51 2.60
N VAL A 114 -15.66 -13.64 1.97
CA VAL A 114 -14.86 -14.86 2.05
C VAL A 114 -14.43 -15.21 0.63
N LYS A 115 -13.19 -15.68 0.47
CA LYS A 115 -12.68 -16.18 -0.80
C LYS A 115 -11.66 -17.28 -0.59
N ARG A 116 -11.87 -18.44 -1.17
CA ARG A 116 -10.93 -19.54 -1.17
C ARG A 116 -9.74 -19.22 -2.05
N ILE A 117 -8.55 -19.48 -1.54
CA ILE A 117 -7.33 -19.36 -2.33
C ILE A 117 -7.22 -20.65 -3.15
N VAL A 118 -7.15 -20.51 -4.46
CA VAL A 118 -6.92 -21.60 -5.40
C VAL A 118 -5.50 -21.55 -5.95
N THR A 119 -4.91 -22.71 -6.20
CA THR A 119 -3.66 -22.82 -6.93
C THR A 119 -3.96 -23.26 -8.35
N LYS A 120 -3.36 -22.60 -9.34
CA LYS A 120 -3.47 -23.00 -10.74
C LYS A 120 -2.19 -23.72 -11.18
N LYS A 121 -2.29 -24.98 -11.58
CA LYS A 121 -1.19 -25.76 -12.17
C LYS A 121 -1.67 -26.32 -13.51
N ASN A 122 -0.94 -26.05 -14.58
CA ASN A 122 -1.25 -26.51 -15.94
C ASN A 122 -2.70 -26.21 -16.37
N GLY A 123 -3.23 -25.05 -16.02
CA GLY A 123 -4.61 -24.65 -16.34
C GLY A 123 -5.67 -25.19 -15.39
N VAL A 124 -5.36 -26.20 -14.57
CA VAL A 124 -6.28 -26.77 -13.58
C VAL A 124 -6.20 -25.97 -12.28
N GLU A 125 -7.36 -25.55 -11.78
CA GLU A 125 -7.49 -24.86 -10.50
C GLU A 125 -7.81 -25.87 -9.40
N THR A 126 -7.02 -25.85 -8.32
CA THR A 126 -7.20 -26.73 -7.17
C THR A 126 -7.43 -25.87 -5.92
N PRO A 127 -8.50 -26.12 -5.16
CA PRO A 127 -8.73 -25.42 -3.90
C PRO A 127 -7.60 -25.69 -2.91
N THR A 128 -7.22 -24.67 -2.15
CA THR A 128 -6.27 -24.83 -1.04
C THR A 128 -6.99 -24.77 0.30
N PRO A 129 -6.38 -25.27 1.39
CA PRO A 129 -6.87 -25.09 2.75
C PRO A 129 -6.98 -23.62 3.21
N ALA A 130 -6.41 -22.69 2.44
CA ALA A 130 -6.33 -21.29 2.81
C ALA A 130 -7.54 -20.51 2.30
N VAL A 131 -8.14 -19.74 3.20
CA VAL A 131 -9.31 -18.89 2.94
C VAL A 131 -8.95 -17.46 3.29
N LEU A 132 -9.17 -16.55 2.33
CA LEU A 132 -9.06 -15.12 2.51
C LEU A 132 -10.38 -14.58 3.09
N LEU A 133 -10.27 -13.84 4.18
CA LEU A 133 -11.35 -13.13 4.84
C LEU A 133 -11.14 -11.63 4.66
N THR A 134 -12.20 -10.90 4.33
CA THR A 134 -12.24 -9.44 4.47
C THR A 134 -13.09 -9.10 5.69
N PHE A 135 -12.50 -8.36 6.63
CA PHE A 135 -13.19 -7.83 7.81
C PHE A 135 -13.61 -6.38 7.57
N ASP A 136 -14.74 -5.98 8.14
CA ASP A 136 -15.26 -4.60 8.12
C ASP A 136 -14.53 -3.64 9.09
N THR A 137 -13.46 -4.12 9.72
CA THR A 137 -12.61 -3.35 10.62
C THR A 137 -11.23 -3.08 10.00
N PRO A 138 -10.63 -1.92 10.28
CA PRO A 138 -9.28 -1.61 9.80
C PRO A 138 -8.20 -2.46 10.49
N ILE A 139 -8.45 -2.92 11.71
CA ILE A 139 -7.52 -3.70 12.53
C ILE A 139 -7.83 -5.18 12.37
N LEU A 140 -6.83 -5.97 11.95
CA LEU A 140 -7.01 -7.40 11.73
C LEU A 140 -7.15 -8.16 13.06
N PRO A 141 -8.23 -8.94 13.27
CA PRO A 141 -8.32 -9.84 14.41
C PRO A 141 -7.18 -10.86 14.41
N LYS A 142 -6.70 -11.29 15.58
CA LYS A 142 -5.62 -12.30 15.69
C LYS A 142 -6.12 -13.73 15.47
N LYS A 143 -7.38 -13.99 15.80
CA LYS A 143 -8.03 -15.29 15.70
C LYS A 143 -9.49 -15.12 15.30
N VAL A 144 -10.06 -16.16 14.70
CA VAL A 144 -11.49 -16.34 14.49
C VAL A 144 -11.90 -17.74 14.92
N LYS A 145 -13.18 -17.91 15.24
CA LYS A 145 -13.77 -19.22 15.51
C LYS A 145 -14.68 -19.62 14.35
N VAL A 146 -14.46 -20.80 13.76
CA VAL A 146 -15.31 -21.35 12.70
C VAL A 146 -15.80 -22.70 13.19
N GLY A 147 -17.07 -22.80 13.60
CA GLY A 147 -17.58 -23.99 14.28
C GLY A 147 -16.76 -24.29 15.54
N TYR A 148 -16.14 -25.47 15.61
CA TYR A 148 -15.29 -25.88 16.72
C TYR A 148 -13.82 -25.43 16.58
N LEU A 149 -13.42 -24.89 15.42
CA LEU A 149 -12.03 -24.52 15.13
C LEU A 149 -11.71 -23.12 15.66
N SER A 150 -10.54 -22.96 16.29
CA SER A 150 -9.97 -21.64 16.61
C SER A 150 -8.73 -21.41 15.75
N LEU A 151 -8.86 -20.55 14.73
CA LEU A 151 -7.84 -20.37 13.69
C LEU A 151 -7.13 -19.03 13.85
N GLY A 152 -5.80 -19.05 13.75
CA GLY A 152 -4.98 -17.84 13.68
C GLY A 152 -5.18 -17.14 12.35
N VAL A 153 -5.37 -15.81 12.40
CA VAL A 153 -5.55 -14.98 11.21
C VAL A 153 -4.23 -14.29 10.89
N ARG A 154 -3.69 -14.55 9.70
CA ARG A 154 -2.47 -13.89 9.21
C ARG A 154 -2.83 -12.77 8.26
N HIS A 155 -2.06 -11.68 8.23
CA HIS A 155 -2.29 -10.62 7.26
C HIS A 155 -2.16 -11.14 5.83
N TYR A 156 -3.12 -10.79 4.97
CA TYR A 156 -2.99 -11.01 3.54
C TYR A 156 -2.12 -9.91 2.93
N ILE A 157 -0.91 -10.27 2.46
CA ILE A 157 -0.02 -9.35 1.76
C ILE A 157 -0.17 -9.53 0.25
N PRO A 158 -0.83 -8.59 -0.47
CA PRO A 158 -1.05 -8.73 -1.91
C PRO A 158 0.28 -8.72 -2.68
N ASN A 159 0.31 -9.43 -3.80
CA ASN A 159 1.46 -9.38 -4.71
C ASN A 159 1.66 -7.94 -5.24
N PRO A 160 2.91 -7.48 -5.40
CA PRO A 160 3.22 -6.21 -6.02
C PRO A 160 2.56 -6.10 -7.39
N LEU A 161 1.88 -4.98 -7.60
CA LEU A 161 1.25 -4.69 -8.88
C LEU A 161 2.36 -4.49 -9.91
N ARG A 162 2.40 -5.35 -10.92
CA ARG A 162 3.30 -5.23 -12.07
C ARG A 162 2.49 -4.80 -13.29
N CYS A 163 2.93 -3.74 -13.95
CA CYS A 163 2.28 -3.24 -15.15
C CYS A 163 2.37 -4.29 -16.28
N PHE A 164 1.26 -4.62 -16.93
CA PHE A 164 1.27 -5.58 -18.06
C PHE A 164 1.87 -5.02 -19.35
N ASN A 165 2.11 -3.71 -19.41
CA ASN A 165 2.74 -3.05 -20.55
C ASN A 165 4.27 -3.02 -20.39
N CYS A 166 4.77 -2.27 -19.40
CA CYS A 166 6.21 -2.04 -19.20
C CYS A 166 6.87 -2.93 -18.14
N LEU A 167 6.11 -3.83 -17.48
CA LEU A 167 6.59 -4.79 -16.48
C LEU A 167 7.29 -4.18 -15.24
N LYS A 168 7.24 -2.86 -15.08
CA LYS A 168 7.64 -2.16 -13.86
C LYS A 168 6.55 -2.24 -12.80
N TYR A 169 6.94 -2.11 -11.55
CA TYR A 169 6.01 -2.16 -10.42
C TYR A 169 5.23 -0.85 -10.20
N ALA A 170 4.24 -0.93 -9.32
CA ALA A 170 3.48 0.19 -8.73
C ALA A 170 2.40 0.88 -9.59
N HIS A 171 2.19 0.48 -10.85
CA HIS A 171 1.12 1.04 -11.68
C HIS A 171 0.44 0.00 -12.59
N THR A 172 -0.77 0.32 -13.04
CA THR A 172 -1.55 -0.48 -13.99
C THR A 172 -1.15 -0.14 -15.42
N ALA A 173 -1.55 -0.98 -16.39
CA ALA A 173 -1.35 -0.69 -17.81
C ALA A 173 -2.05 0.61 -18.26
N VAL A 174 -3.23 0.90 -17.70
CA VAL A 174 -4.00 2.13 -17.99
C VAL A 174 -3.23 3.40 -17.60
N ASN A 175 -2.42 3.34 -16.54
CA ASN A 175 -1.65 4.49 -16.06
C ASN A 175 -0.17 4.39 -16.49
N CYS A 176 0.11 3.63 -17.55
CA CYS A 176 1.46 3.43 -18.04
C CYS A 176 1.83 4.50 -19.07
N ASN A 177 2.98 5.13 -18.89
CA ASN A 177 3.52 6.11 -19.84
C ASN A 177 4.43 5.49 -20.90
N SER A 178 4.57 4.15 -20.93
CA SER A 178 5.37 3.48 -21.94
C SER A 178 4.57 3.34 -23.24
N GLU A 179 5.18 3.78 -24.34
CA GLU A 179 4.58 3.75 -25.67
C GLU A 179 4.35 2.32 -26.18
N HIS A 180 5.26 1.40 -25.83
CA HIS A 180 5.21 0.02 -26.30
C HIS A 180 5.36 -1.00 -25.16
N PRO A 181 4.70 -2.18 -25.30
CA PRO A 181 4.89 -3.28 -24.37
C PRO A 181 6.29 -3.86 -24.52
N ILE A 182 6.84 -4.31 -23.39
CA ILE A 182 8.15 -4.95 -23.37
C ILE A 182 8.05 -6.46 -23.13
N CYS A 183 9.07 -7.18 -23.57
CA CYS A 183 9.28 -8.58 -23.27
C CYS A 183 9.74 -8.75 -21.82
N GLY A 184 9.13 -9.71 -21.11
CA GLY A 184 9.48 -9.99 -19.71
C GLY A 184 10.69 -10.86 -19.51
N LEU A 185 11.28 -11.40 -20.57
CA LEU A 185 12.50 -12.19 -20.53
C LEU A 185 13.73 -11.30 -20.79
N CYS A 186 13.70 -10.45 -21.81
CA CYS A 186 14.87 -9.66 -22.25
C CYS A 186 14.74 -8.13 -22.09
N SER A 187 13.59 -7.61 -21.66
CA SER A 187 13.31 -6.17 -21.51
C SER A 187 13.33 -5.32 -22.80
N LEU A 188 13.42 -5.95 -23.98
CA LEU A 188 13.25 -5.28 -25.28
C LEU A 188 11.77 -5.17 -25.66
N ALA A 189 11.46 -4.66 -26.86
CA ALA A 189 10.09 -4.64 -27.38
C ALA A 189 9.46 -6.04 -27.34
N ARG A 190 8.17 -6.12 -26.98
CA ARG A 190 7.46 -7.40 -26.95
C ARG A 190 7.48 -8.03 -28.34
N HIS A 191 7.91 -9.28 -28.40
CA HIS A 191 7.99 -10.08 -29.61
C HIS A 191 7.10 -11.33 -29.49
N GLY A 192 6.67 -11.86 -30.64
CA GLY A 192 6.03 -13.18 -30.73
C GLY A 192 7.10 -14.27 -30.85
N GLY A 193 6.77 -15.48 -30.40
CA GLY A 193 7.69 -16.63 -30.46
C GLY A 193 8.73 -16.66 -29.33
N GLU A 194 9.81 -17.41 -29.56
CA GLU A 194 10.89 -17.59 -28.58
C GLU A 194 11.72 -16.31 -28.37
N CYS A 195 12.36 -16.21 -27.21
CA CYS A 195 13.20 -15.06 -26.86
C CYS A 195 14.67 -15.42 -27.09
N GLU A 196 15.24 -14.90 -28.18
CA GLU A 196 16.65 -15.14 -28.53
C GLU A 196 17.63 -14.26 -27.72
N SER A 197 17.13 -13.16 -27.16
CA SER A 197 17.94 -12.23 -26.37
C SER A 197 18.25 -12.79 -24.98
N PRO A 198 19.44 -12.50 -24.41
CA PRO A 198 19.77 -12.89 -23.04
C PRO A 198 18.73 -12.39 -22.03
N LEU A 199 18.53 -13.17 -20.97
CA LEU A 199 17.65 -12.77 -19.87
C LEU A 199 18.14 -11.45 -19.27
N LYS A 200 17.20 -10.51 -19.12
CA LYS A 200 17.46 -9.21 -18.51
C LYS A 200 16.18 -8.68 -17.90
N CYS A 201 16.23 -8.40 -16.60
CA CYS A 201 15.10 -7.84 -15.87
C CYS A 201 14.99 -6.32 -16.04
N VAL A 202 13.81 -5.81 -16.39
CA VAL A 202 13.57 -4.36 -16.54
C VAL A 202 13.73 -3.57 -15.24
N ASN A 203 13.59 -4.25 -14.09
CA ASN A 203 13.55 -3.61 -12.78
C ASN A 203 14.94 -3.48 -12.14
N CYS A 204 15.79 -4.51 -12.25
CA CYS A 204 17.12 -4.53 -11.62
C CYS A 204 18.29 -4.69 -12.60
N SER A 205 18.01 -4.93 -13.88
CA SER A 205 18.98 -5.20 -14.96
C SER A 205 19.81 -6.49 -14.81
N GLU A 206 19.45 -7.39 -13.89
CA GLU A 206 20.11 -8.69 -13.70
C GLU A 206 19.55 -9.78 -14.64
N SER A 207 20.27 -10.91 -14.75
CA SER A 207 19.98 -12.03 -15.65
C SER A 207 18.86 -12.94 -15.13
N HIS A 208 17.63 -12.43 -15.14
CA HIS A 208 16.43 -13.20 -14.85
C HIS A 208 15.18 -12.54 -15.45
N ALA A 209 14.08 -13.30 -15.54
CA ALA A 209 12.79 -12.77 -16.00
C ALA A 209 12.24 -11.68 -15.06
N ALA A 210 11.40 -10.78 -15.59
CA ALA A 210 10.77 -9.69 -14.85
C ALA A 210 9.81 -10.14 -13.73
N TRP A 211 9.41 -11.42 -13.72
CA TRP A 211 8.58 -12.04 -12.69
C TRP A 211 9.33 -12.90 -11.69
N SER A 212 10.67 -12.92 -11.74
CA SER A 212 11.46 -13.63 -10.75
C SER A 212 11.20 -13.10 -9.33
N ARG A 213 11.01 -14.01 -8.38
CA ARG A 213 10.87 -13.69 -6.95
C ARG A 213 12.21 -13.35 -6.29
N ASP A 214 13.31 -13.64 -6.97
CA ASP A 214 14.67 -13.34 -6.49
C ASP A 214 15.13 -11.93 -6.82
N CYS A 215 14.39 -11.23 -7.69
CA CYS A 215 14.65 -9.83 -8.00
C CYS A 215 14.65 -8.96 -6.73
N ARG A 216 15.74 -8.23 -6.48
CA ARG A 216 15.83 -7.29 -5.35
C ARG A 216 14.68 -6.28 -5.30
N VAL A 217 14.31 -5.72 -6.45
CA VAL A 217 13.20 -4.75 -6.56
C VAL A 217 11.85 -5.41 -6.24
N TYR A 218 11.65 -6.68 -6.62
CA TYR A 218 10.43 -7.40 -6.21
C TYR A 218 10.37 -7.58 -4.69
N ARG A 219 11.48 -7.95 -4.05
CA ARG A 219 11.55 -8.13 -2.59
C ARG A 219 11.26 -6.82 -1.85
N ASP A 220 11.80 -5.70 -2.35
CA ASP A 220 11.52 -4.38 -1.80
C ASP A 220 10.03 -4.03 -1.96
N GLU A 221 9.47 -4.20 -3.15
CA GLU A 221 8.04 -3.95 -3.39
C GLU A 221 7.14 -4.85 -2.54
N ARG A 222 7.54 -6.10 -2.27
CA ARG A 222 6.84 -6.99 -1.32
C ARG A 222 6.86 -6.41 0.10
N LYS A 223 8.02 -5.96 0.58
CA LYS A 223 8.14 -5.29 1.89
C LYS A 223 7.31 -4.01 1.94
N ILE A 224 7.26 -3.22 0.86
CA ILE A 224 6.41 -2.03 0.78
C ILE A 224 4.95 -2.42 0.98
N LYS A 225 4.47 -3.45 0.28
CA LYS A 225 3.09 -3.95 0.43
C LYS A 225 2.82 -4.45 1.84
N GLU A 226 3.79 -5.12 2.46
CA GLU A 226 3.67 -5.58 3.84
C GLU A 226 3.50 -4.42 4.83
N ILE A 227 4.36 -3.40 4.76
CA ILE A 227 4.27 -2.19 5.60
C ILE A 227 2.95 -1.47 5.35
N MET A 228 2.55 -1.30 4.09
CA MET A 228 1.26 -0.68 3.74
C MET A 228 0.08 -1.43 4.38
N THR A 229 0.10 -2.77 4.33
CA THR A 229 -0.98 -3.60 4.88
C THR A 229 -1.02 -3.54 6.40
N LYS A 230 0.13 -3.72 7.07
CA LYS A 230 0.21 -3.81 8.53
C LYS A 230 0.01 -2.46 9.21
N GLU A 231 0.49 -1.39 8.61
CA GLU A 231 0.54 -0.07 9.24
C GLU A 231 -0.38 0.96 8.59
N LYS A 232 -1.15 0.56 7.56
CA LYS A 232 -2.10 1.43 6.84
C LYS A 232 -1.45 2.69 6.26
N LEU A 233 -0.18 2.59 5.89
CA LEU A 233 0.57 3.69 5.28
C LEU A 233 0.31 3.80 3.78
N THR A 234 0.48 5.01 3.27
CA THR A 234 0.55 5.21 1.81
C THR A 234 1.81 4.59 1.24
N TYR A 235 1.77 4.23 -0.05
CA TYR A 235 2.93 3.70 -0.77
C TYR A 235 4.18 4.58 -0.62
N ALA A 236 4.04 5.90 -0.69
CA ALA A 236 5.16 6.84 -0.55
C ALA A 236 5.74 6.90 0.87
N GLN A 237 4.93 6.66 1.91
CA GLN A 237 5.41 6.55 3.28
C GLN A 237 6.14 5.21 3.49
N ALA A 238 5.55 4.10 3.04
CA ALA A 238 6.15 2.78 3.15
C ALA A 238 7.48 2.69 2.39
N LYS A 239 7.55 3.22 1.15
CA LYS A 239 8.79 3.28 0.36
C LYS A 239 9.90 4.07 1.05
N ARG A 240 9.56 5.23 1.66
CA ARG A 240 10.55 6.03 2.41
C ARG A 240 11.15 5.28 3.58
N ARG A 241 10.38 4.44 4.27
CA ARG A 241 10.89 3.65 5.38
C ARG A 241 11.95 2.64 4.94
N ILE A 242 11.68 1.92 3.85
CA ILE A 242 12.65 0.95 3.32
C ILE A 242 13.95 1.65 2.90
N LEU A 243 13.85 2.80 2.23
CA LEU A 243 15.02 3.58 1.86
C LEU A 243 15.84 4.01 3.09
N HIS A 244 15.18 4.43 4.17
CA HIS A 244 15.86 4.80 5.40
C HIS A 244 16.53 3.60 6.08
N THR A 245 15.90 2.42 6.05
CA THR A 245 16.49 1.18 6.57
C THR A 245 17.76 0.80 5.80
N HIS A 246 17.75 0.89 4.46
CA HIS A 246 18.95 0.63 3.66
C HIS A 246 20.08 1.62 3.95
N ILE A 247 19.78 2.91 4.07
CA ILE A 247 20.78 3.92 4.45
C ILE A 247 21.38 3.61 5.83
N SER A 248 20.57 3.18 6.80
CA SER A 248 21.10 2.81 8.13
C SER A 248 21.90 1.50 8.14
N GLU A 249 21.64 0.58 7.22
CA GLU A 249 22.43 -0.65 7.05
C GLU A 249 23.75 -0.37 6.31
N GLU A 250 23.75 0.58 5.37
CA GLU A 250 24.92 0.99 4.58
C GLU A 250 25.85 1.95 5.33
N VAL A 251 25.32 2.74 6.28
CA VAL A 251 26.10 3.66 7.11
C VAL A 251 26.28 3.03 8.49
N SER A 252 27.35 2.24 8.64
CA SER A 252 27.80 1.82 9.96
C SER A 252 28.18 3.04 10.80
N TYR A 253 27.90 3.01 12.11
CA TYR A 253 28.36 4.04 13.07
C TYR A 253 29.86 4.35 12.90
N ALA A 254 30.67 3.32 12.61
CA ALA A 254 32.10 3.46 12.37
C ALA A 254 32.45 4.22 11.07
N GLN A 255 31.58 4.20 10.05
CA GLN A 255 31.77 4.97 8.81
C GLN A 255 31.36 6.43 8.99
N ALA A 256 30.29 6.69 9.75
CA ALA A 256 29.86 8.05 10.08
C ALA A 256 30.91 8.79 10.93
N THR A 257 31.51 8.12 11.92
CA THR A 257 32.61 8.70 12.72
C THR A 257 33.84 8.98 11.86
N ARG A 258 34.25 8.05 10.98
CA ARG A 258 35.39 8.25 10.07
C ARG A 258 35.19 9.45 9.15
N ALA A 259 34.00 9.57 8.54
CA ALA A 259 33.69 10.71 7.66
C ALA A 259 33.69 12.05 8.40
N THR A 260 33.39 12.07 9.70
CA THR A 260 33.45 13.27 10.54
C THR A 260 34.91 13.62 10.86
N THR A 261 35.71 12.64 11.26
CA THR A 261 37.15 12.81 11.55
C THR A 261 37.94 13.26 10.31
N GLU A 262 37.65 12.70 9.13
CA GLU A 262 38.30 13.10 7.87
C GLU A 262 37.96 14.56 7.50
N ARG A 263 36.74 15.01 7.80
CA ARG A 263 36.30 16.39 7.55
C ARG A 263 36.93 17.38 8.51
N GLU A 264 37.08 17.01 9.78
CA GLU A 264 37.79 17.81 10.80
C GLU A 264 39.28 17.93 10.45
N GLN A 265 39.95 16.83 10.08
CA GLN A 265 41.35 16.85 9.64
C GLN A 265 41.55 17.69 8.36
N SER A 266 40.61 17.61 7.41
CA SER A 266 40.62 18.47 6.22
C SER A 266 40.54 19.95 6.58
N PHE A 267 39.73 20.31 7.58
CA PHE A 267 39.54 21.71 7.99
C PHE A 267 40.78 22.23 8.73
N GLU A 268 41.34 21.46 9.65
CA GLU A 268 42.59 21.78 10.35
C GLU A 268 43.77 21.95 9.39
N ASN A 269 43.88 21.09 8.38
CA ASN A 269 44.92 21.22 7.34
C ASN A 269 44.77 22.49 6.50
N VAL A 270 43.54 22.94 6.24
CA VAL A 270 43.27 24.20 5.52
C VAL A 270 43.58 25.41 6.40
N LEU A 271 43.18 25.38 7.68
CA LEU A 271 43.50 26.42 8.65
C LEU A 271 45.00 26.57 8.87
N GLY A 272 45.73 25.46 9.01
CA GLY A 272 47.18 25.47 9.15
C GLY A 272 47.88 26.13 7.97
N ARG A 273 47.45 25.82 6.73
CA ARG A 273 47.99 26.46 5.52
C ARG A 273 47.70 27.95 5.44
N LEU A 274 46.52 28.38 5.88
CA LEU A 274 46.13 29.79 5.90
C LEU A 274 46.95 30.58 6.93
N LEU A 275 47.20 29.99 8.11
CA LEU A 275 48.00 30.62 9.16
C LEU A 275 49.47 30.77 8.74
N THR A 276 50.06 29.75 8.09
CA THR A 276 51.44 29.84 7.56
C THR A 276 51.61 30.81 6.38
N ALA A 277 50.51 31.28 5.77
CA ALA A 277 50.55 32.24 4.67
C ALA A 277 50.44 33.70 5.13
N ILE A 278 50.25 33.93 6.44
CA ILE A 278 50.08 35.25 7.05
C ILE A 278 51.37 35.70 7.79
N GLU A 279 52.34 34.81 7.96
CA GLU A 279 53.72 35.10 8.40
C GLU A 279 54.65 35.32 7.20
#